data_AF-A0A1M6HSY4-F1
#
_entry.id   AF-A0A1M6HSY4-F1
#
_cell.length_a   1.000
_cell.length_b   1.000
_cell.length_c   1.000
_cell.angle_alpha   90.00
_cell.angle_beta   90.00
_cell.angle_gamma   90.00
#
_symmetry.space_group_name_H-M   'P 1'
#
loop_
_entity.id
_entity.type
_entity.pdbx_description
1 polymer ?
#
loop_
_entity_poly.entity_id
_entity_poly.type
_entity_poly.pdbx_seq_one_letter_code
_entity_poly.pdbx_strand_id
1 'polypeptide(L)'
;MVSMEYIKGRKGFTLIEMIIAVALLAVAGTVAVRLFIHAHVSNRLAADIDRSVFHGSAWIEKIKASPEDWIGGDPSALESVVSVSDAGSYVIYYDDGWQPLSGIRDPEREAAYAMHIGLYSVPGSDGLWAIDLRSFKIKPYPLRQKPYEEIYAVSAMLNTVREVVEP
;
A
#
# COMPACT_ATOMS: atom_id res chain seq x y z
N MET A 1 -56.66 -38.35 47.41
CA MET A 1 -56.09 -37.00 47.57
C MET A 1 -55.30 -36.71 46.30
N VAL A 2 -55.90 -35.97 45.38
CA VAL A 2 -55.34 -35.72 44.03
C VAL A 2 -54.38 -34.55 44.12
N SER A 3 -53.08 -34.80 43.93
CA SER A 3 -52.10 -33.73 43.73
C SER A 3 -52.17 -33.28 42.27
N MET A 4 -52.85 -32.17 42.05
CA MET A 4 -52.89 -31.47 40.77
C MET A 4 -51.60 -30.65 40.63
N GLU A 5 -50.57 -31.24 40.04
CA GLU A 5 -49.37 -30.48 39.64
C GLU A 5 -49.75 -29.57 38.46
N TYR A 6 -49.71 -28.26 38.71
CA TYR A 6 -49.88 -27.23 37.69
C TYR A 6 -48.80 -27.35 36.63
N ILE A 7 -49.18 -27.79 35.42
CA ILE A 7 -48.31 -27.72 34.23
C ILE A 7 -48.10 -26.23 33.93
N LYS A 8 -46.94 -25.72 34.34
CA LYS A 8 -46.43 -24.38 34.04
C LYS A 8 -46.40 -24.22 32.52
N GLY A 9 -47.33 -23.42 31.97
CA GLY A 9 -47.49 -23.25 30.54
C GLY A 9 -46.19 -22.81 29.86
N ARG A 10 -45.67 -23.64 28.95
CA ARG A 10 -44.55 -23.26 28.07
C ARG A 10 -45.04 -22.15 27.14
N LYS A 11 -44.60 -20.91 27.37
CA LYS A 11 -44.78 -19.82 26.41
C LYS A 11 -43.93 -20.12 25.18
N GLY A 12 -44.54 -20.61 24.12
CA GLY A 12 -43.89 -20.70 22.81
C GLY A 12 -43.60 -19.29 22.28
N PHE A 13 -42.51 -19.13 21.53
CA PHE A 13 -42.23 -17.89 20.81
C PHE A 13 -43.39 -17.57 19.87
N THR A 14 -43.90 -16.33 19.94
CA THR A 14 -44.93 -15.88 19.00
C THR A 14 -44.31 -15.67 17.62
N LEU A 15 -45.09 -15.90 16.56
CA LEU A 15 -44.61 -15.73 15.17
C LEU A 15 -44.11 -14.30 14.92
N ILE A 16 -44.71 -13.30 15.57
CA ILE A 16 -44.29 -11.90 15.48
C ILE A 16 -42.91 -11.67 16.10
N GLU A 17 -42.61 -12.27 17.26
CA GLU A 17 -41.29 -12.16 17.91
C GLU A 17 -40.19 -12.78 17.04
N MET A 18 -40.49 -13.89 16.36
CA MET A 18 -39.56 -14.53 15.43
C MET A 18 -39.26 -13.63 14.23
N ILE A 19 -40.29 -13.02 13.64
CA ILE A 19 -40.11 -12.08 12.51
C ILE A 19 -39.27 -10.88 12.93
N ILE A 20 -39.56 -10.28 14.10
CA ILE A 20 -38.79 -9.14 14.62
C ILE A 20 -37.34 -9.55 14.89
N ALA A 21 -37.10 -10.71 15.51
CA ALA A 21 -35.76 -11.19 15.78
C ALA A 21 -34.95 -11.40 14.49
N VAL A 22 -35.54 -11.99 13.45
CA VAL A 22 -34.89 -12.17 12.15
C VAL A 22 -34.61 -10.83 11.47
N ALA A 23 -35.54 -9.87 11.53
CA ALA A 23 -35.34 -8.54 10.98
C ALA A 23 -34.19 -7.80 11.67
N LEU A 24 -34.13 -7.83 13.01
CA LEU A 24 -33.03 -7.24 13.78
C LEU A 24 -31.71 -7.93 13.48
N LEU A 25 -31.70 -9.26 13.38
CA LEU A 25 -30.51 -10.03 13.04
C LEU A 25 -30.00 -9.69 11.63
N ALA A 26 -30.90 -9.53 10.66
CA ALA A 26 -30.52 -9.15 9.29
C ALA A 26 -29.86 -7.77 9.27
N VAL A 27 -30.45 -6.78 9.96
CA VAL A 27 -29.88 -5.44 10.09
C VAL A 27 -28.51 -5.49 10.77
N ALA A 28 -28.42 -6.15 11.93
CA ALA A 28 -27.16 -6.29 12.67
C ALA A 28 -26.08 -6.99 11.83
N GLY A 29 -26.44 -8.04 11.09
CA GLY A 29 -25.55 -8.76 10.19
C GLY A 29 -24.97 -7.88 9.09
N THR A 30 -25.81 -7.07 8.43
CA THR A 30 -25.31 -6.14 7.39
C THR A 30 -24.35 -5.10 7.96
N VAL A 31 -24.61 -4.58 9.16
CA VAL A 31 -23.73 -3.63 9.84
C VAL A 31 -22.40 -4.29 10.22
N ALA A 32 -22.44 -5.51 10.77
CA ALA A 32 -21.24 -6.26 11.14
C ALA A 32 -20.33 -6.53 9.93
N VAL A 33 -20.92 -6.94 8.79
CA VAL A 33 -20.16 -7.17 7.55
C VAL A 33 -19.52 -5.88 7.04
N ARG A 34 -20.25 -4.75 7.04
CA ARG A 34 -19.69 -3.46 6.63
C ARG A 34 -18.52 -3.04 7.53
N LEU A 35 -18.68 -3.15 8.85
CA LEU A 35 -17.61 -2.85 9.80
C LEU A 35 -16.39 -3.74 9.57
N PHE A 36 -16.59 -5.03 9.31
CA PHE A 36 -15.50 -5.95 9.01
C PHE A 36 -14.74 -5.55 7.74
N ILE A 37 -15.43 -5.20 6.65
CA ILE A 37 -14.77 -4.77 5.41
C ILE A 37 -13.99 -3.47 5.65
N HIS A 38 -14.58 -2.51 6.37
CA HIS A 38 -13.88 -1.27 6.72
C HIS A 38 -12.63 -1.52 7.56
N ALA A 39 -12.72 -2.38 8.58
CA ALA A 39 -11.58 -2.76 9.41
C ALA A 39 -10.49 -3.46 8.60
N HIS A 40 -10.87 -4.38 7.71
CA HIS A 40 -9.95 -5.10 6.83
C HIS A 40 -9.22 -4.16 5.87
N VAL A 41 -9.94 -3.22 5.23
CA VAL A 41 -9.35 -2.22 4.34
C VAL A 41 -8.41 -1.29 5.10
N SER A 42 -8.81 -0.85 6.30
CA SER A 42 -7.97 0.00 7.16
C SER A 42 -6.68 -0.70 7.56
N ASN A 43 -6.76 -1.97 7.98
CA ASN A 43 -5.59 -2.77 8.34
C ASN A 43 -4.66 -2.98 7.14
N ARG A 44 -5.22 -3.22 5.94
CA ARG A 44 -4.43 -3.39 4.72
C ARG A 44 -3.74 -2.08 4.31
N LEU A 45 -4.43 -0.95 4.41
CA LEU A 45 -3.85 0.37 4.17
C LEU A 45 -2.67 0.65 5.11
N ALA A 46 -2.82 0.36 6.41
CA ALA A 46 -1.74 0.52 7.38
C ALA A 46 -0.52 -0.35 7.02
N ALA A 47 -0.75 -1.64 6.71
CA ALA A 47 0.33 -2.54 6.30
C ALA A 47 1.02 -2.10 5.00
N ASP A 48 0.25 -1.56 4.05
CA ASP A 48 0.79 -1.07 2.78
C ASP A 48 1.61 0.22 2.98
N ILE A 49 1.21 1.10 3.90
CA ILE A 49 2.00 2.27 4.29
C ILE A 49 3.33 1.81 4.91
N ASP A 50 3.31 0.91 5.89
CA ASP A 50 4.53 0.44 6.57
C ASP A 50 5.54 -0.16 5.57
N ARG A 51 5.05 -0.97 4.63
CA ARG A 51 5.89 -1.56 3.58
C ARG A 51 6.41 -0.49 2.62
N SER A 52 5.58 0.47 2.23
CA SER A 52 6.00 1.57 1.35
C SER A 52 7.12 2.41 1.96
N VAL A 53 7.07 2.66 3.28
CA VAL A 53 8.12 3.34 4.02
C VAL A 53 9.39 2.49 4.03
N PHE A 54 9.28 1.21 4.41
CA PHE A 54 10.43 0.30 4.46
C PHE A 54 11.17 0.21 3.13
N HIS A 55 10.44 -0.08 2.04
CA HIS A 55 11.03 -0.20 0.70
C HIS A 55 11.50 1.17 0.18
N GLY A 56 10.76 2.24 0.44
CA GLY A 56 11.14 3.59 0.02
C GLY A 56 12.45 4.05 0.66
N SER A 57 12.61 3.86 1.98
CA SER A 57 13.86 4.13 2.68
C SER A 57 15.01 3.27 2.16
N ALA A 58 14.77 1.98 1.90
CA ALA A 58 15.79 1.10 1.34
C ALA A 58 16.30 1.59 -0.04
N TRP A 59 15.40 2.06 -0.91
CA TRP A 59 15.78 2.64 -2.20
C TRP A 59 16.54 3.95 -2.05
N ILE A 60 16.10 4.84 -1.17
CA ILE A 60 16.82 6.10 -0.90
C ILE A 60 18.24 5.82 -0.43
N GLU A 61 18.43 4.93 0.54
CA GLU A 61 19.77 4.59 1.04
C GLU A 61 20.63 3.90 -0.02
N LYS A 62 20.02 3.06 -0.88
CA LYS A 62 20.71 2.45 -2.01
C LYS A 62 21.19 3.49 -3.04
N ILE A 63 20.35 4.46 -3.37
CA ILE A 63 20.69 5.57 -4.29
C ILE A 63 21.82 6.42 -3.68
N LYS A 64 21.74 6.73 -2.38
CA LYS A 64 22.78 7.48 -1.68
C LYS A 64 24.12 6.74 -1.59
N ALA A 65 24.11 5.42 -1.51
CA ALA A 65 25.32 4.62 -1.42
C ALA A 65 26.11 4.61 -2.74
N SER A 66 25.45 4.75 -3.88
CA SER A 66 26.10 4.69 -5.20
C SER A 66 25.44 5.66 -6.19
N PRO A 67 25.51 6.98 -5.95
CA PRO A 67 24.70 7.97 -6.67
C PRO A 67 25.07 8.08 -8.15
N GLU A 68 26.32 7.79 -8.51
CA GLU A 68 26.83 7.84 -9.89
C GLU A 68 26.12 6.83 -10.81
N ASP A 69 25.68 5.69 -10.26
CA ASP A 69 24.96 4.65 -11.00
C ASP A 69 23.52 5.08 -11.38
N TRP A 70 22.96 5.99 -10.59
CA TRP A 70 21.58 6.48 -10.74
C TRP A 70 21.51 7.82 -11.46
N ILE A 71 22.51 8.67 -11.28
CA ILE A 71 22.56 10.00 -11.89
C ILE A 71 23.31 9.90 -13.22
N GLY A 72 22.57 9.70 -14.30
CA GLY A 72 23.12 9.62 -15.66
C GLY A 72 23.59 8.24 -16.10
N GLY A 73 23.63 7.26 -15.18
CA GLY A 73 23.76 5.83 -15.50
C GLY A 73 22.46 5.21 -16.01
N ASP A 74 22.51 3.93 -16.39
CA ASP A 74 21.33 3.10 -16.70
C ASP A 74 21.07 2.12 -15.52
N PRO A 75 20.17 2.46 -14.57
CA PRO A 75 19.88 1.60 -13.43
C PRO A 75 19.20 0.29 -13.82
N SER A 76 18.55 0.21 -14.98
CA SER A 76 17.95 -1.04 -15.47
C SER A 76 19.01 -2.07 -15.88
N ALA A 77 20.22 -1.62 -16.22
CA ALA A 77 21.37 -2.51 -16.43
C ALA A 77 21.90 -3.11 -15.12
N LEU A 78 21.69 -2.42 -13.99
CA LEU A 78 22.10 -2.86 -12.65
C LEU A 78 21.02 -3.70 -11.97
N GLU A 79 19.75 -3.35 -12.17
CA GLU A 79 18.60 -3.94 -11.47
C GLU A 79 17.47 -4.25 -12.45
N SER A 80 17.26 -5.54 -12.72
CA SER A 80 16.23 -6.01 -13.67
C SER A 80 14.78 -5.72 -13.24
N VAL A 81 14.59 -5.28 -12.00
CA VAL A 81 13.30 -4.89 -11.41
C VAL A 81 12.97 -3.41 -11.63
N VAL A 82 13.95 -2.62 -12.08
CA VAL A 82 13.79 -1.19 -12.34
C VAL A 82 13.42 -0.99 -13.80
N SER A 83 12.33 -0.27 -14.04
CA SER A 83 11.97 0.23 -15.36
C SER A 83 12.28 1.73 -15.47
N VAL A 84 12.94 2.15 -16.55
CA VAL A 84 13.19 3.56 -16.83
C VAL A 84 11.98 4.15 -17.55
N SER A 85 11.40 5.22 -16.99
CA SER A 85 10.35 5.99 -17.65
C SER A 85 10.93 7.19 -18.41
N ASP A 86 11.95 7.84 -17.86
CA ASP A 86 12.67 8.97 -18.45
C ASP A 86 14.03 9.13 -17.75
N ALA A 87 14.91 10.00 -18.25
CA ALA A 87 16.18 10.29 -17.59
C ALA A 87 15.96 10.80 -16.16
N GLY A 88 16.45 10.05 -15.16
CA GLY A 88 16.22 10.36 -13.74
C GLY A 88 14.83 9.97 -13.23
N SER A 89 14.00 9.27 -14.00
CA SER A 89 12.67 8.81 -13.59
C SER A 89 12.55 7.29 -13.73
N TYR A 90 12.37 6.62 -12.60
CA TYR A 90 12.36 5.17 -12.49
C TYR A 90 11.06 4.68 -11.85
N VAL A 91 10.62 3.49 -12.26
CA VAL A 91 9.47 2.82 -11.68
C VAL A 91 9.83 1.39 -11.31
N ILE A 92 9.53 1.00 -10.07
CA ILE A 92 9.62 -0.38 -9.60
C ILE A 92 8.21 -0.89 -9.33
N TYR A 93 7.90 -2.07 -9.87
CA TYR A 93 6.61 -2.71 -9.70
C TYR A 93 6.67 -3.83 -8.67
N TYR A 94 5.62 -3.97 -7.87
CA TYR A 94 5.52 -4.99 -6.84
C TYR A 94 4.21 -5.77 -6.93
N ASP A 95 4.25 -7.03 -6.49
CA ASP A 95 3.07 -7.87 -6.31
C ASP A 95 2.31 -7.53 -4.99
N ASP A 96 1.23 -8.27 -4.69
CA ASP A 96 0.45 -8.07 -3.46
C ASP A 96 1.24 -8.37 -2.16
N GLY A 97 2.38 -9.06 -2.27
CA GLY A 97 3.31 -9.37 -1.19
C GLY A 97 4.43 -8.35 -1.03
N TRP A 98 4.44 -7.26 -1.82
CA TRP A 98 5.56 -6.31 -1.92
C TRP A 98 6.87 -6.95 -2.38
N GLN A 99 6.80 -8.01 -3.18
CA GLN A 99 7.97 -8.57 -3.86
C GLN A 99 8.18 -7.85 -5.20
N PRO A 100 9.41 -7.41 -5.50
CA PRO A 100 9.70 -6.70 -6.73
C PRO A 100 9.53 -7.65 -7.93
N LEU A 101 8.89 -7.13 -8.97
CA LEU A 101 8.61 -7.87 -10.20
C LEU A 101 9.61 -7.45 -11.29
N SER A 102 10.21 -8.43 -11.97
CA SER A 102 11.17 -8.23 -13.05
C SER A 102 10.63 -8.71 -14.39
N GLY A 103 10.97 -8.01 -15.48
CA GLY A 103 10.68 -8.48 -16.85
C GLY A 103 9.20 -8.50 -17.25
N ILE A 104 8.38 -7.68 -16.60
CA ILE A 104 6.94 -7.62 -16.85
C ILE A 104 6.66 -6.96 -18.20
N ARG A 105 5.76 -7.55 -19.00
CA ARG A 105 5.31 -6.96 -20.28
C ARG A 105 4.17 -5.97 -20.12
N ASP A 106 3.27 -6.22 -19.16
CA ASP A 106 2.13 -5.35 -18.85
C ASP A 106 2.05 -5.11 -17.32
N PRO A 107 2.83 -4.13 -16.81
CA PRO A 107 2.92 -3.87 -15.38
C PRO A 107 1.58 -3.50 -14.73
N GLU A 108 0.69 -2.83 -15.47
CA GLU A 108 -0.58 -2.36 -14.92
C GLU A 108 -1.58 -3.49 -14.63
N ARG A 109 -1.45 -4.62 -15.33
CA ARG A 109 -2.29 -5.80 -15.09
C ARG A 109 -1.76 -6.70 -13.98
N GLU A 110 -0.45 -6.89 -13.96
CA GLU A 110 0.22 -7.88 -13.13
C GLU A 110 0.63 -7.32 -11.77
N ALA A 111 1.04 -6.04 -11.70
CA ALA A 111 1.48 -5.45 -10.45
C ALA A 111 0.29 -5.00 -9.59
N ALA A 112 0.53 -5.03 -8.27
CA ALA A 112 -0.38 -4.54 -7.27
C ALA A 112 0.01 -3.13 -6.79
N TYR A 113 1.31 -2.82 -6.83
CA TYR A 113 1.88 -1.55 -6.42
C TYR A 113 2.93 -1.06 -7.41
N ALA A 114 3.12 0.26 -7.46
CA ALA A 114 4.19 0.90 -8.20
C ALA A 114 4.90 1.92 -7.31
N MET A 115 6.22 1.99 -7.40
CA MET A 115 7.04 2.96 -6.71
C MET A 115 7.80 3.79 -7.74
N HIS A 116 7.50 5.08 -7.76
CA HIS A 116 8.06 6.04 -8.68
C HIS A 116 9.18 6.77 -7.97
N ILE A 117 10.36 6.80 -8.60
CA ILE A 117 11.55 7.45 -8.09
C ILE A 117 11.94 8.51 -9.12
N GLY A 118 11.89 9.77 -8.71
CA GLY A 118 12.39 10.91 -9.47
C GLY A 118 13.70 11.43 -8.88
N LEU A 119 14.70 11.64 -9.72
CA LEU A 119 15.98 12.25 -9.41
C LEU A 119 16.11 13.55 -10.20
N TYR A 120 16.30 14.66 -9.50
CA TYR A 120 16.41 15.96 -10.13
C TYR A 120 17.52 16.80 -9.49
N SER A 121 18.33 17.46 -10.33
CA SER A 121 19.33 18.40 -9.85
C SER A 121 18.66 19.63 -9.27
N VAL A 122 19.10 20.09 -8.10
CA VAL A 122 18.58 21.30 -7.47
C VAL A 122 19.21 22.54 -8.12
N PRO A 123 18.43 23.41 -8.78
CA PRO A 123 18.98 24.59 -9.44
C PRO A 123 19.72 25.51 -8.46
N GLY A 124 20.91 25.97 -8.85
CA GLY A 124 21.72 26.89 -8.03
C GLY A 124 22.55 26.22 -6.93
N SER A 125 22.57 24.89 -6.86
CA SER A 125 23.45 24.12 -5.98
C SER A 125 24.26 23.12 -6.81
N ASP A 126 25.59 23.23 -6.79
CA ASP A 126 26.44 22.31 -7.54
C ASP A 126 26.47 20.94 -6.85
N GLY A 127 26.23 19.87 -7.63
CA GLY A 127 26.17 18.49 -7.14
C GLY A 127 25.04 18.14 -6.14
N LEU A 128 24.07 19.04 -5.89
CA LEU A 128 22.92 18.71 -5.06
C LEU A 128 21.78 18.14 -5.90
N TRP A 129 21.31 16.96 -5.51
CA TRP A 129 20.21 16.25 -6.13
C TRP A 129 19.12 15.98 -5.11
N ALA A 130 17.89 16.01 -5.57
CA ALA A 130 16.73 15.61 -4.80
C ALA A 130 16.18 14.29 -5.33
N ILE A 131 15.76 13.45 -4.38
CA ILE A 131 15.15 12.15 -4.59
C ILE A 131 13.70 12.27 -4.16
N ASP A 132 12.77 12.18 -5.10
CA ASP A 132 11.34 12.07 -4.82
C ASP A 132 10.90 10.63 -5.01
N LEU A 133 10.32 10.03 -3.97
CA LEU A 133 9.79 8.68 -4.02
C LEU A 133 8.31 8.68 -3.69
N ARG A 134 7.51 8.07 -4.57
CA ARG A 134 6.05 7.98 -4.41
C ARG A 134 5.57 6.56 -4.66
N SER A 135 4.81 6.02 -3.71
CA SER A 135 4.25 4.67 -3.78
C SER A 135 2.77 4.71 -4.06
N PHE A 136 2.31 3.89 -4.99
CA PHE A 136 0.91 3.84 -5.45
C PHE A 136 0.35 2.43 -5.34
N LYS A 137 -0.92 2.33 -4.94
CA LYS A 137 -1.74 1.13 -5.13
C LYS A 137 -2.37 1.19 -6.52
N ILE A 138 -2.06 0.25 -7.40
CA ILE A 138 -2.56 0.26 -8.78
C ILE A 138 -4.07 -0.03 -8.81
N LYS A 139 -4.50 -1.10 -8.13
CA LYS A 139 -5.91 -1.53 -8.07
C LYS A 139 -6.61 -0.95 -6.83
N PRO A 140 -7.85 -0.46 -6.94
CA PRO A 140 -8.53 0.18 -5.81
C PRO A 140 -8.71 -0.79 -4.62
N TYR A 141 -8.64 -0.26 -3.41
CA TYR A 141 -9.05 -1.01 -2.23
C TYR A 141 -10.55 -1.34 -2.28
N PRO A 142 -11.01 -2.45 -1.67
CA PRO A 142 -12.42 -2.74 -1.53
C PRO A 142 -13.20 -1.53 -0.99
N LEU A 143 -14.37 -1.25 -1.55
CA LEU A 143 -15.23 -0.09 -1.25
C LEU A 143 -14.65 1.29 -1.63
N ARG A 144 -13.42 1.37 -2.14
CA ARG A 144 -12.89 2.58 -2.80
C ARG A 144 -12.97 2.42 -4.31
N GLN A 145 -13.17 3.53 -5.01
CA GLN A 145 -13.31 3.53 -6.48
C GLN A 145 -12.12 4.12 -7.21
N LYS A 146 -11.17 4.75 -6.49
CA LYS A 146 -10.03 5.42 -7.09
C LYS A 146 -8.92 4.40 -7.39
N PRO A 147 -8.69 4.04 -8.67
CA PRO A 147 -7.47 3.30 -9.02
C PRO A 147 -6.26 4.22 -8.84
N TYR A 148 -5.08 3.63 -8.76
CA TYR A 148 -3.83 4.37 -8.70
C TYR A 148 -3.79 5.38 -7.53
N GLU A 149 -4.11 4.89 -6.34
CA GLU A 149 -4.14 5.70 -5.13
C GLU A 149 -2.73 5.83 -4.56
N GLU A 150 -2.26 7.07 -4.35
CA GLU A 150 -1.00 7.32 -3.65
C GLU A 150 -1.12 6.86 -2.18
N ILE A 151 -0.20 6.01 -1.77
CA ILE A 151 -0.12 5.46 -0.41
C ILE A 151 0.80 6.32 0.44
N TYR A 152 1.95 6.70 -0.13
CA TYR A 152 3.03 7.35 0.59
C TYR A 152 3.94 8.10 -0.38
N ALA A 153 4.45 9.24 0.08
CA ALA A 153 5.44 10.03 -0.62
C ALA A 153 6.53 10.49 0.37
N VAL A 154 7.78 10.45 -0.08
CA VAL A 154 8.94 10.92 0.68
C VAL A 154 9.94 11.57 -0.25
N SER A 155 10.58 12.63 0.23
CA SER A 155 11.64 13.32 -0.49
C SER A 155 12.91 13.32 0.36
N ALA A 156 14.07 13.17 -0.29
CA ALA A 156 15.38 13.24 0.34
C ALA A 156 16.34 14.06 -0.53
N MET A 157 17.42 14.55 0.09
CA MET A 157 18.50 15.24 -0.60
C MET A 157 19.76 14.36 -0.63
N LEU A 158 20.54 14.52 -1.69
CA LEU A 158 21.77 13.81 -1.98
C LEU A 158 22.80 14.81 -2.49
N ASN A 159 23.96 14.87 -1.85
CA ASN A 159 25.10 15.64 -2.34
C ASN A 159 26.10 14.69 -3.02
N THR A 160 26.42 14.94 -4.28
CA THR A 160 27.39 14.15 -5.06
C THR A 160 28.78 14.77 -5.10
N VAL A 161 28.96 15.98 -4.55
CA VAL A 161 30.29 16.58 -4.41
C VAL A 161 31.05 15.81 -3.33
N ARG A 162 32.05 15.02 -3.76
CA ARG A 162 32.97 14.35 -2.82
C ARG A 162 33.67 15.41 -1.98
N GLU A 163 33.56 15.32 -0.65
CA GLU A 163 34.45 16.07 0.23
C GLU A 163 35.89 15.70 -0.13
N VAL A 164 36.65 16.68 -0.60
CA VAL A 164 38.10 16.55 -0.75
C VAL A 164 38.66 16.37 0.65
N VAL A 165 38.94 15.14 1.05
CA VAL A 165 39.76 14.87 2.23
C VAL A 165 41.17 15.34 1.87
N GLU A 166 41.55 16.54 2.32
CA GLU A 166 42.93 17.00 2.23
C GLU A 166 43.86 16.03 2.99
N PRO A 167 45.03 15.70 2.42
CA PRO A 167 45.99 14.73 2.99
C PRO A 167 46.70 15.20 4.26
#